data_AF-A0A699SRZ2-F1
#
_entry.id   AF-A0A699SRZ2-F1
#
_cell.length_a   1.000
_cell.length_b   1.000
_cell.length_c   1.000
_cell.angle_alpha   90.00
_cell.angle_beta   90.00
_cell.angle_gamma   90.00
#
_symmetry.space_group_name_H-M   'P 1'
#
loop_
_entity.id
_entity.type
_entity.pdbx_description
1 polymer ?
#
loop_
_entity_poly.entity_id
_entity_poly.type
_entity_poly.pdbx_seq_one_letter_code
_entity_poly.pdbx_strand_id
1 'polypeptide(L)'
;EKEHEEHLKEILELLKKEEFQGIHVDPAKIESVKDWASPKLPMEICQFLGLAGYYRRFIEGFLKIAKPMTKLTQKKVKFEWGDKQEAEFQLLKQKLCSTSILALPE
;
A
#
# COMPACT_ATOMS: atom_id res chain seq x y z
N GLU A 1 2.58 -39.41 22.86
CA GLU A 1 2.95 -39.11 21.46
C GLU A 1 1.78 -38.51 20.69
N LYS A 2 0.64 -39.20 20.55
CA LYS A 2 -0.58 -38.68 19.90
C LYS A 2 -1.10 -37.36 20.49
N GLU A 3 -1.18 -37.24 21.82
CA GLU A 3 -1.64 -36.00 22.49
C GLU A 3 -0.75 -34.79 22.19
N HIS A 4 0.56 -35.00 22.05
CA HIS A 4 1.50 -33.92 21.74
C HIS A 4 1.34 -33.44 20.29
N GLU A 5 1.06 -34.38 19.39
CA GLU A 5 0.82 -34.10 17.96
C GLU A 5 -0.55 -33.42 17.73
N GLU A 6 -1.57 -33.80 18.50
CA GLU A 6 -2.88 -33.11 18.50
C GLU A 6 -2.76 -31.70 19.07
N HIS A 7 -2.05 -31.53 20.19
CA HIS A 7 -1.80 -30.21 20.77
C HIS A 7 -0.95 -29.33 19.85
N LEU A 8 0.03 -29.90 19.14
CA LEU A 8 0.79 -29.19 18.10
C LEU A 8 -0.09 -28.78 16.92
N LYS A 9 -1.05 -29.62 16.50
CA LYS A 9 -2.03 -29.26 15.45
C LYS A 9 -2.95 -28.15 15.90
N GLU A 10 -3.45 -28.19 17.13
CA GLU A 10 -4.32 -27.14 17.69
C GLU A 10 -3.57 -25.81 17.83
N ILE A 11 -2.31 -25.84 18.28
CA ILE A 11 -1.44 -24.65 18.32
C ILE A 11 -1.17 -24.14 16.90
N LEU A 12 -0.92 -25.02 15.92
CA LEU A 12 -0.77 -24.62 14.50
C LEU A 12 -2.06 -24.04 13.93
N GLU A 13 -3.22 -24.54 14.34
CA GLU A 13 -4.54 -24.07 13.89
C GLU A 13 -4.90 -22.74 14.53
N LEU A 14 -4.55 -22.53 15.80
CA LEU A 14 -4.64 -21.24 16.50
C LEU A 14 -3.65 -20.22 15.92
N LEU A 15 -2.41 -20.62 15.65
CA LEU A 15 -1.42 -19.77 15.01
C LEU A 15 -1.82 -19.42 13.56
N LYS A 16 -2.46 -20.33 12.81
CA LYS A 16 -3.07 -19.98 11.50
C LYS A 16 -4.28 -19.06 11.62
N LYS A 17 -5.00 -19.10 12.74
CA LYS A 17 -6.12 -18.19 13.05
C LYS A 17 -5.64 -16.81 13.51
N GLU A 18 -4.46 -16.74 14.11
CA GLU A 18 -3.83 -15.50 14.57
C GLU A 18 -2.84 -14.89 13.56
N GLU A 19 -2.25 -15.69 12.67
CA GLU A 19 -1.58 -15.21 11.47
C GLU A 19 -2.65 -14.60 10.55
N PHE A 20 -2.55 -13.30 10.30
CA PHE A 20 -3.39 -12.51 9.38
C PHE A 20 -4.61 -11.75 9.95
N GLN A 21 -4.53 -11.27 11.20
CA GLN A 21 -5.00 -9.88 11.44
C GLN A 21 -4.01 -8.83 10.90
N GLY A 22 -3.04 -9.26 10.09
CA GLY A 22 -2.16 -8.39 9.33
C GLY A 22 -2.95 -7.66 8.26
N ILE A 23 -3.40 -6.44 8.58
CA ILE A 23 -3.80 -5.42 7.60
C ILE A 23 -4.74 -6.01 6.53
N HIS A 24 -5.93 -6.47 6.93
CA HIS A 24 -6.96 -6.79 5.95
C HIS A 24 -7.32 -5.49 5.20
N VAL A 25 -6.85 -5.40 3.97
CA VAL A 25 -7.20 -4.31 3.09
C VAL A 25 -8.53 -4.65 2.45
N ASP A 26 -9.53 -3.83 2.70
CA ASP A 26 -10.78 -3.91 1.98
C ASP A 26 -10.49 -3.74 0.47
N PRO A 27 -10.80 -4.71 -0.39
CA PRO A 27 -10.58 -4.60 -1.82
C PRO A 27 -11.25 -3.35 -2.43
N ALA A 28 -12.34 -2.84 -1.83
CA ALA A 28 -12.98 -1.59 -2.25
C ALA A 28 -12.07 -0.36 -2.04
N LYS A 29 -11.20 -0.36 -1.02
CA LYS A 29 -10.20 0.71 -0.81
C LYS A 29 -9.11 0.68 -1.89
N ILE A 30 -8.81 -0.49 -2.45
CA ILE A 30 -7.82 -0.64 -3.53
C ILE A 30 -8.41 -0.27 -4.88
N GLU A 31 -9.67 -0.62 -5.11
CA GLU A 31 -10.41 -0.17 -6.30
C GLU A 31 -10.48 1.36 -6.35
N SER A 32 -10.69 2.00 -5.19
CA SER A 32 -10.62 3.46 -5.05
C SER A 32 -9.24 4.03 -5.39
N VAL A 33 -8.15 3.29 -5.15
CA VAL A 33 -6.79 3.70 -5.55
C VAL A 33 -6.62 3.59 -7.06
N LYS A 34 -7.20 2.58 -7.70
CA LYS A 34 -7.13 2.39 -9.16
C LYS A 34 -7.78 3.56 -9.91
N ASP A 35 -8.92 4.04 -9.42
CA ASP A 35 -9.67 5.14 -10.02
C ASP A 35 -9.24 6.53 -9.53
N TRP A 36 -8.20 6.60 -8.69
CA TRP A 36 -7.69 7.86 -8.19
C TRP A 36 -7.17 8.74 -9.33
N ALA A 37 -7.77 9.93 -9.50
CA ALA A 37 -7.41 10.89 -10.55
C ALA A 37 -6.08 11.59 -10.24
N SER A 38 -5.38 12.04 -11.28
CA SER A 38 -4.13 12.79 -11.09
C SER A 38 -4.36 14.02 -10.20
N PRO A 39 -3.58 14.19 -9.12
CA PRO A 39 -3.77 15.27 -8.17
C PRO A 39 -3.49 16.62 -8.82
N LYS A 40 -4.36 17.59 -8.53
CA LYS A 40 -4.27 18.98 -8.98
C LYS A 40 -3.76 19.90 -7.88
N LEU A 41 -3.78 19.43 -6.63
CA LEU A 41 -3.38 20.18 -5.45
C LEU A 41 -2.34 19.40 -4.62
N PRO A 42 -1.41 20.10 -3.94
CA PRO A 42 -0.47 19.48 -3.01
C PRO A 42 -1.15 18.66 -1.90
N MET A 43 -2.35 19.06 -1.47
CA MET A 43 -3.11 18.37 -0.43
C MET A 43 -3.57 16.97 -0.89
N GLU A 44 -3.95 16.83 -2.16
CA GLU A 44 -4.35 15.54 -2.74
C GLU A 44 -3.15 14.58 -2.83
N ILE A 45 -1.96 15.11 -3.13
CA ILE A 45 -0.71 14.33 -3.05
C ILE A 45 -0.46 13.84 -1.63
N CYS A 46 -0.62 14.70 -0.61
CA CYS A 46 -0.45 14.31 0.79
C CYS A 46 -1.44 13.21 1.19
N GLN A 47 -2.70 13.30 0.77
CA GLN A 47 -3.72 12.28 1.03
C GLN A 47 -3.34 10.95 0.39
N PHE A 48 -2.95 10.96 -0.88
CA PHE A 48 -2.51 9.77 -1.61
C PHE A 48 -1.27 9.15 -0.96
N LEU A 49 -0.24 9.95 -0.65
CA LEU A 49 0.98 9.47 0.00
C LEU A 49 0.73 8.94 1.42
N GLY A 50 -0.26 9.50 2.14
CA GLY A 50 -0.69 8.99 3.44
C GLY A 50 -1.24 7.58 3.33
N LEU A 51 -2.13 7.33 2.36
CA LEU A 51 -2.67 5.99 2.09
C LEU A 51 -1.59 5.05 1.56
N ALA A 52 -0.82 5.48 0.56
CA ALA A 52 0.24 4.67 -0.04
C ALA A 52 1.34 4.33 0.98
N GLY A 53 1.59 5.21 1.95
CA GLY A 53 2.53 5.02 3.05
C GLY A 53 2.17 3.85 3.95
N TYR A 54 0.89 3.52 4.10
CA TYR A 54 0.44 2.34 4.83
C TYR A 54 0.91 1.03 4.16
N TYR A 55 0.97 1.02 2.83
CA TYR A 55 1.41 -0.14 2.02
C TYR A 55 2.91 -0.13 1.70
N ARG A 56 3.66 0.86 2.19
CA ARG A 56 5.07 1.07 1.85
C ARG A 56 5.94 -0.18 2.03
N ARG A 57 5.66 -1.03 3.03
CA ARG A 57 6.45 -2.23 3.34
C ARG A 57 6.40 -3.28 2.21
N PHE A 58 5.34 -3.26 1.42
CA PHE A 58 5.11 -4.25 0.37
C PHE A 58 5.44 -3.71 -1.03
N ILE A 59 5.82 -2.43 -1.13
CA ILE A 59 6.14 -1.75 -2.39
C ILE A 59 7.65 -1.55 -2.46
N GLU A 60 8.32 -2.37 -3.26
CA GLU A 60 9.75 -2.23 -3.48
C GLU A 60 10.07 -0.87 -4.11
N GLY A 61 11.03 -0.16 -3.51
CA GLY A 61 11.47 1.15 -3.99
C GLY A 61 10.48 2.28 -3.73
N PHE A 62 9.48 2.11 -2.85
CA PHE A 62 8.45 3.11 -2.53
C PHE A 62 9.01 4.54 -2.37
N LEU A 63 10.07 4.70 -1.57
CA LEU A 63 10.66 6.03 -1.32
C LEU A 63 11.20 6.67 -2.60
N LYS A 64 11.75 5.88 -3.53
CA LYS A 64 12.29 6.40 -4.81
C LYS A 64 11.15 6.92 -5.68
N ILE A 65 10.05 6.17 -5.75
CA ILE A 65 8.84 6.49 -6.53
C ILE A 65 8.09 7.68 -5.91
N ALA A 66 7.98 7.72 -4.58
CA ALA A 66 7.28 8.78 -3.86
C ALA A 66 8.04 10.11 -3.85
N LYS A 67 9.38 10.10 -3.96
CA LYS A 67 10.24 11.28 -3.89
C LYS A 67 9.80 12.48 -4.76
N PRO A 68 9.51 12.33 -6.07
CA PRO A 68 9.06 13.44 -6.91
C PRO A 68 7.75 14.07 -6.40
N MET A 69 6.81 13.24 -5.92
CA MET A 69 5.55 13.70 -5.33
C MET A 69 5.76 14.36 -3.96
N THR A 70 6.60 13.79 -3.10
CA THR A 70 6.94 14.38 -1.79
C THR A 70 7.62 15.73 -1.92
N LYS A 71 8.34 16.00 -3.03
CA LYS A 71 8.91 17.33 -3.28
C LYS A 71 7.82 18.39 -3.53
N LEU A 72 6.72 18.01 -4.19
CA LEU A 72 5.60 18.90 -4.49
C LEU A 72 4.74 19.25 -3.26
N THR A 73 4.90 18.52 -2.15
CA THR A 73 4.19 18.79 -0.89
C THR A 73 4.98 19.69 0.07
N GLN A 74 6.23 20.05 -0.28
CA GLN A 74 7.08 20.88 0.56
C GLN A 74 6.67 22.35 0.53
N LYS A 75 6.80 23.03 1.67
CA LYS A 75 6.59 24.49 1.76
C LYS A 75 7.55 25.22 0.81
N LYS A 76 7.05 26.26 0.16
CA LYS A 76 7.79 27.12 -0.79
C LYS A 76 8.21 26.45 -2.12
N VAL A 77 7.70 25.26 -2.42
CA VAL A 77 7.84 24.66 -3.75
C VAL A 77 6.63 25.02 -4.60
N LYS A 78 6.86 25.47 -5.84
CA LYS A 78 5.78 25.68 -6.81
C LYS A 78 5.22 24.31 -7.21
N PHE A 79 3.90 24.16 -7.13
CA PHE A 79 3.24 22.94 -7.58
C PHE A 79 3.30 22.88 -9.10
N GLU A 80 4.10 21.95 -9.63
CA GLU A 80 4.21 21.68 -11.06
C GLU A 80 4.07 20.17 -11.26
N TRP A 81 2.87 19.77 -11.67
CA TRP A 81 2.57 18.39 -12.04
C TRP A 81 2.90 18.18 -13.51
N GLY A 82 4.00 17.49 -13.79
CA GLY A 82 4.45 17.16 -15.14
C GLY A 82 4.51 15.65 -15.37
N ASP A 83 4.99 15.27 -16.55
CA ASP A 83 5.04 13.87 -17.00
C ASP A 83 5.80 12.95 -16.05
N LYS A 84 6.86 13.48 -15.40
CA LYS A 84 7.64 12.71 -14.44
C LYS A 84 6.83 12.37 -13.20
N GLN A 85 6.06 13.31 -12.67
CA GLN A 85 5.23 13.08 -11.49
C GLN A 85 4.06 12.18 -11.83
N GLU A 86 3.47 12.36 -13.01
CA GLU A 86 2.40 11.50 -13.52
C GLU A 86 2.88 10.05 -13.68
N ALA A 87 4.04 9.83 -14.30
CA ALA A 87 4.59 8.49 -14.49
C ALA A 87 4.84 7.77 -13.15
N GLU A 88 5.39 8.47 -12.16
CA GLU A 88 5.68 7.91 -10.84
C GLU A 88 4.40 7.69 -10.01
N PHE A 89 3.40 8.55 -10.19
CA PHE A 89 2.06 8.37 -9.62
C PHE A 89 1.37 7.13 -10.17
N GLN A 90 1.36 6.95 -11.50
CA GLN A 90 0.78 5.76 -12.13
C GLN A 90 1.54 4.49 -11.76
N LEU A 91 2.88 4.55 -11.71
CA LEU A 91 3.70 3.43 -11.24
C LEU A 91 3.34 3.05 -9.79
N LEU A 92 3.15 4.03 -8.90
CA LEU A 92 2.78 3.75 -7.52
C LEU A 92 1.37 3.17 -7.41
N LYS A 93 0.40 3.66 -8.20
CA LYS A 93 -0.95 3.07 -8.29
C LYS A 93 -0.91 1.62 -8.75
N GLN A 94 -0.12 1.31 -9.78
CA GLN A 94 0.03 -0.06 -10.27
C GLN A 94 0.61 -0.97 -9.20
N LYS A 95 1.71 -0.56 -8.54
CA LYS A 95 2.29 -1.35 -7.46
C LYS A 95 1.31 -1.56 -6.32
N LEU A 96 0.58 -0.51 -5.90
CA LEU A 96 -0.47 -0.64 -4.88
C LEU A 96 -1.50 -1.71 -5.26
N CYS A 97 -2.01 -1.69 -6.50
CA CYS A 97 -3.01 -2.65 -6.96
C CYS A 97 -2.44 -4.08 -7.04
N SER A 98 -1.21 -4.27 -7.52
CA SER A 98 -0.58 -5.59 -7.63
C SER A 98 -0.23 -6.17 -6.26
N THR A 99 0.21 -5.33 -5.33
CA THR A 99 0.65 -5.76 -4.01
C THR A 99 -0.52 -6.17 -3.10
N SER A 100 -1.70 -5.56 -3.26
CA SER A 100 -2.88 -5.95 -2.49
C SER A 100 -3.40 -7.34 -2.84
N ILE A 101 -3.19 -7.82 -4.07
CA ILE A 101 -3.47 -9.21 -4.44
C ILE A 101 -2.61 -10.18 -3.62
N LEU A 102 -1.37 -9.80 -3.30
CA LEU A 102 -0.44 -10.61 -2.50
C LEU A 102 -0.71 -10.55 -0.98
N ALA A 103 -1.55 -9.62 -0.52
CA ALA A 103 -1.87 -9.43 0.90
C ALA A 103 -3.22 -10.04 1.31
N LEU A 104 -3.97 -10.63 0.37
CA LEU A 104 -5.16 -11.43 0.67
C LEU A 104 -4.70 -12.84 1.06
N PRO A 105 -4.97 -13.31 2.29
CA PRO A 105 -4.91 -14.74 2.56
C PRO A 105 -6.08 -15.41 1.81
N GLU A 106 -5.81 -16.56 1.16
CA GLU A 106 -6.86 -17.50 0.76
C GLU A 106 -7.57 -18.10 1.98
#